data_AF-A0A349BAN5-F1
#
_entry.id   AF-A0A349BAN5-F1
#
_cell.length_a   1.000
_cell.length_b   1.000
_cell.length_c   1.000
_cell.angle_alpha   90.00
_cell.angle_beta   90.00
_cell.angle_gamma   90.00
#
_symmetry.space_group_name_H-M   'P 1'
#
loop_
_entity.id
_entity.type
_entity.pdbx_description
1 polymer ?
#
loop_
_entity_poly.entity_id
_entity_poly.type
_entity_poly.pdbx_seq_one_letter_code
_entity_poly.pdbx_strand_id
1 'polypeptide(L)' 'DDDSRRHVVDLVRRLCAIVDSAPEVTELTCDPVIVRADGADVIEVRATLADVAADDVPLVRRL' A
#
# COMPACT_ATOMS: atom_id res chain seq x y z
N ASP A 1 20.98 2.97 14.66
CA ASP A 1 21.37 1.56 14.65
C ASP A 1 21.28 1.04 13.22
N ASP A 2 22.31 0.33 12.74
CA ASP A 2 22.40 -0.08 11.33
C ASP A 2 21.40 -1.18 10.96
N ASP A 3 21.09 -2.09 11.89
CA ASP A 3 20.09 -3.13 11.69
C ASP A 3 18.68 -2.54 11.62
N SER A 4 18.35 -1.61 12.53
CA SER A 4 17.09 -0.87 12.51
C SER A 4 16.86 -0.15 11.17
N ARG A 5 17.91 0.46 10.62
CA ARG A 5 17.85 1.10 9.30
C ARG A 5 17.61 0.09 8.17
N ARG A 6 18.27 -1.08 8.22
CA ARG A 6 18.04 -2.17 7.24
C ARG A 6 16.58 -2.63 7.27
N HIS A 7 16.00 -2.84 8.45
CA HIS A 7 14.60 -3.26 8.59
C HIS A 7 13.61 -2.24 8.01
N VAL A 8 13.85 -0.95 8.22
CA VAL A 8 13.03 0.11 7.60
C VAL A 8 13.16 0.08 6.08
N VAL A 9 14.38 -0.04 5.54
CA VAL A 9 14.60 -0.10 4.08
C VAL A 9 13.89 -1.31 3.46
N ASP A 10 13.95 -2.47 4.11
CA ASP A 10 13.29 -3.69 3.63
C ASP A 10 11.76 -3.60 3.73
N LEU A 11 11.21 -2.90 4.73
CA LEU A 11 9.79 -2.56 4.77
C LEU A 11 9.41 -1.64 3.61
N VAL A 12 10.15 -0.56 3.38
CA VAL A 12 9.88 0.40 2.30
C VAL A 12 9.88 -0.29 0.94
N ARG A 13 10.85 -1.17 0.67
CA ARG A 13 10.89 -1.95 -0.58
C ARG A 13 9.64 -2.79 -0.80
N ARG A 14 9.13 -3.44 0.26
CA ARG A 14 7.88 -4.23 0.19
C ARG A 14 6.67 -3.34 -0.07
N LEU A 15 6.60 -2.17 0.57
CA LEU A 15 5.53 -1.20 0.35
C LEU A 15 5.54 -0.66 -1.09
N CYS A 16 6.72 -0.34 -1.64
CA CYS A 16 6.85 0.06 -3.04
C CYS A 16 6.36 -1.03 -3.99
N ALA A 17 6.72 -2.30 -3.76
CA ALA A 17 6.22 -3.41 -4.58
C ALA A 17 4.69 -3.56 -4.54
N ILE A 18 4.06 -3.26 -3.39
CA ILE A 18 2.59 -3.24 -3.28
C ILE A 18 2.00 -2.11 -4.13
N VAL A 19 2.53 -0.89 -4.00
CA VAL A 19 2.06 0.27 -4.78
C VAL A 19 2.26 0.04 -6.28
N ASP A 20 3.39 -0.53 -6.69
CA ASP A 20 3.66 -0.86 -8.09
C ASP A 20 2.67 -1.91 -8.65
N SER A 21 2.15 -2.80 -7.79
CA SER A 21 1.16 -3.82 -8.17
C SER A 21 -0.28 -3.32 -8.20
N ALA A 22 -0.56 -2.16 -7.61
CA ALA A 22 -1.88 -1.57 -7.46
C ALA A 22 -1.85 -0.10 -7.93
N PRO A 23 -1.83 0.16 -9.25
CA PRO A 23 -1.70 1.50 -9.82
C PRO A 23 -2.83 2.46 -9.42
N GLU A 24 -3.97 1.93 -8.97
CA GLU A 24 -5.07 2.69 -8.39
C GLU A 24 -4.72 3.30 -7.02
N VAL A 25 -3.70 2.82 -6.30
CA VAL A 25 -3.27 3.39 -5.02
C VAL A 25 -2.54 4.71 -5.28
N THR A 26 -3.15 5.82 -4.90
CA THR A 26 -2.58 7.17 -5.07
C THR A 26 -1.81 7.64 -3.84
N GLU A 27 -2.16 7.12 -2.67
CA GLU A 27 -1.49 7.42 -1.41
C GLU A 27 -1.52 6.18 -0.51
N LEU A 28 -0.37 5.88 0.12
CA LEU A 28 -0.24 4.82 1.11
C LEU A 28 0.48 5.38 2.34
N THR A 29 -0.23 5.43 3.46
CA THR A 29 0.29 5.90 4.75
C THR A 29 0.41 4.74 5.72
N CYS A 30 1.56 4.62 6.35
CA CYS A 30 1.88 3.60 7.36
C CYS A 30 2.35 4.30 8.63
N ASP A 31 1.50 4.35 9.66
CA ASP A 31 1.80 5.08 10.90
C ASP A 31 1.01 4.52 12.10
N PRO A 32 1.66 4.04 13.18
CA PRO A 32 3.11 3.98 13.40
C PRO A 32 3.79 2.78 12.75
N VAL A 33 5.06 2.99 12.35
CA VAL A 33 6.02 1.94 12.03
C VAL A 33 6.84 1.60 13.26
N ILE A 34 6.74 0.37 13.74
CA ILE A 34 7.53 -0.12 14.88
C ILE A 34 8.71 -0.92 14.36
N VAL A 35 9.91 -0.53 14.75
CA VAL A 35 11.15 -1.26 14.43
C VAL A 35 11.60 -2.03 15.67
N ARG A 36 11.82 -3.33 15.49
CA ARG A 36 12.25 -4.30 16.49
C ARG A 36 13.54 -4.98 16.02
N ALA A 37 14.13 -5.80 16.88
CA ALA A 37 15.37 -6.52 16.57
C ALA A 37 15.20 -7.57 15.44
N ASP A 38 13.99 -8.04 15.22
CA ASP A 38 13.63 -9.05 14.22
C ASP A 38 13.03 -8.46 12.93
N GLY A 39 12.66 -7.17 12.92
CA GLY A 39 11.99 -6.58 11.77
C GLY A 39 11.37 -5.20 11.99
N ALA A 40 10.62 -4.77 10.98
CA ALA A 40 9.78 -3.57 11.05
C ALA A 40 8.34 -3.94 10.72
N ASP A 41 7.42 -3.51 11.58
CA ASP A 41 5.99 -3.78 11.53
C ASP A 41 5.22 -2.48 11.34
N VAL A 42 4.11 -2.55 10.61
CA VAL A 42 3.16 -1.44 10.45
C VAL A 42 1.93 -1.75 11.28
N ILE A 43 1.56 -0.84 12.19
CA ILE A 43 0.39 -1.03 13.07
C ILE A 43 -0.91 -0.63 12.36
N GLU A 44 -0.87 0.47 11.61
CA GLU A 44 -2.00 0.97 10.85
C GLU A 44 -1.57 1.35 9.44
N VAL A 45 -2.40 0.94 8.48
CA VAL A 45 -2.26 1.26 7.06
C VAL A 45 -3.51 2.01 6.61
N ARG A 46 -3.31 3.15 5.96
CA ARG A 46 -4.36 3.87 5.24
C ARG A 46 -3.96 3.98 3.78
N ALA A 47 -4.90 3.72 2.88
CA ALA A 47 -4.69 3.84 1.44
C ALA A 47 -5.80 4.69 0.83
N THR A 48 -5.41 5.60 -0.06
CA THR A 48 -6.31 6.33 -0.93
C THR A 48 -6.25 5.69 -2.31
N LEU A 49 -7.40 5.38 -2.89
CA LEU A 49 -7.51 4.84 -4.24
C LEU A 49 -8.02 5.92 -5.19
N ALA A 50 -7.49 5.95 -6.42
CA ALA A 50 -8.09 6.69 -7.51
C ALA A 50 -9.46 6.09 -7.84
N ASP A 51 -10.41 6.96 -8.18
CA ASP A 51 -11.66 6.51 -8.77
C ASP A 51 -11.35 5.78 -10.08
N VAL A 52 -11.66 4.50 -10.12
CA VAL A 52 -11.70 3.76 -11.39
C VAL A 52 -12.89 4.35 -12.14
N ALA A 53 -12.64 4.97 -13.30
CA ALA A 53 -13.71 5.40 -14.18
C ALA A 53 -14.65 4.21 -14.38
N ALA A 54 -15.88 4.31 -13.86
CA ALA A 54 -16.86 3.27 -14.04
C ALA A 54 -17.00 3.07 -15.55
N ASP A 55 -16.76 1.84 -16.01
CA ASP A 55 -16.96 1.48 -17.39
C ASP A 55 -18.41 1.85 -17.74
N ASP A 56 -18.59 2.80 -18.65
CA ASP A 56 -19.88 3.40 -19.04
C ASP A 56 -20.78 2.38 -19.79
N VAL A 57 -20.59 1.08 -19.52
CA VAL A 57 -21.40 0.01 -20.07
C VAL A 57 -22.75 0.06 -19.37
N PRO A 58 -23.83 0.53 -20.03
CA PRO A 58 -25.14 0.51 -19.43
C PRO A 58 -25.49 -0.95 -19.11
N LEU A 59 -26.07 -1.17 -17.92
CA LEU A 59 -26.66 -2.45 -17.54
C LEU A 59 -27.77 -2.80 -18.54
N VAL A 60 -27.42 -3.52 -19.62
CA VAL A 60 -28.40 -4.04 -20.57
C VAL A 60 -29.21 -5.12 -19.87
N ARG A 61 -30.38 -4.75 -19.37
CA ARG A 61 -31.45 -5.70 -19.04
C ARG A 61 -31.83 -6.41 -20.34
N ARG A 62 -31.43 -7.67 -20.49
CA ARG A 62 -32.06 -8.57 -21.46
C ARG A 62 -33.48 -8.84 -20.95
N LEU A 63 -34.47 -8.27 -21.66
CA LEU A 63 -35.88 -8.59 -21.52
C LEU A 63 -36.17 -9.97 -22.13
#